data_AF-A0A6E8VM71-F1
#
_entry.id   AF-A0A6E8VM71-F1
#
_cell.length_a   1.000
_cell.length_b   1.000
_cell.length_c   1.000
_cell.angle_alpha   90.00
_cell.angle_beta   90.00
_cell.angle_gamma   90.00
#
_symmetry.space_group_name_H-M   'P 1'
#
loop_
_entity.id
_entity.type
_entity.pdbx_description
1 polymer ?
#
loop_
_entity_poly.entity_id
_entity_poly.type
_entity_poly.pdbx_seq_one_letter_code
_entity_poly.pdbx_strand_id
1 'polypeptide(L)'
;MSLPNIGRVSTPQPHFVPGYTGYCPQYMYRIGNTYSALTHRLLIDPTVAHSEKLILSDRTNDEYSIERQPVATQLDDDDRRREDDDQRDTIYRFTPMPGYEGYIPRTKDKFGKRYAVTTTEGLSEFERDCQRTRAQLKRLRHRVAQPISTISKGSLGERMLRLNDYEIPLRLVRPDALSVVKEVPMENLPPLPGLPYFSRDTPPMALPNEHPEKWLKLGYTGHKPFLWPRFGESNVPISSKALCDFTNSYNHRRSTDWEPITLAGAGTSQPSAKVNEIYHKTIGLLPNYQGHVPGAMFRFGKTFGNDSKDAKKALKRC
;
A
#
# COMPACT_ATOMS: atom_id res chain seq x y z
N MET A 1 -46.17 8.26 -52.54
CA MET A 1 -46.83 7.88 -51.28
C MET A 1 -45.90 8.25 -50.14
N SER A 2 -46.18 9.34 -49.43
CA SER A 2 -45.40 9.74 -48.25
C SER A 2 -45.67 8.78 -47.11
N LEU A 3 -44.62 8.26 -46.49
CA LEU A 3 -44.72 7.45 -45.28
C LEU A 3 -45.43 8.27 -44.17
N PRO A 4 -46.35 7.66 -43.41
CA PRO A 4 -47.02 8.36 -42.33
C PRO A 4 -46.01 8.79 -41.26
N ASN A 5 -46.10 10.05 -40.83
CA ASN A 5 -45.35 10.58 -39.70
C ASN A 5 -45.74 9.83 -38.42
N ILE A 6 -45.01 8.77 -38.07
CA ILE A 6 -45.10 8.06 -36.77
C ILE A 6 -44.33 8.90 -35.74
N GLY A 7 -44.74 10.15 -35.57
CA GLY A 7 -44.21 11.06 -34.56
C GLY A 7 -45.14 11.08 -33.36
N ARG A 8 -44.90 10.22 -32.35
CA ARG A 8 -45.19 10.45 -30.90
C ARG A 8 -45.17 9.24 -29.96
N VAL A 9 -44.89 8.00 -30.40
CA VAL A 9 -44.89 6.81 -29.50
C VAL A 9 -43.49 6.21 -29.30
N SER A 10 -42.46 6.75 -29.95
CA SER A 10 -41.08 6.29 -29.72
C SER A 10 -40.45 7.13 -28.61
N THR A 11 -40.10 6.49 -27.50
CA THR A 11 -39.25 7.10 -26.48
C THR A 11 -37.86 7.36 -27.06
N PRO A 12 -37.28 8.55 -26.87
CA PRO A 12 -35.91 8.83 -27.31
C PRO A 12 -34.93 7.83 -26.69
N GLN A 13 -33.85 7.51 -27.41
CA GLN A 13 -32.71 6.80 -26.81
C GLN A 13 -31.88 7.80 -26.00
N PRO A 14 -31.29 7.40 -24.86
CA PRO A 14 -31.14 6.02 -24.35
C PRO A 14 -32.31 5.58 -23.43
N HIS A 15 -32.82 4.35 -23.60
CA HIS A 15 -33.79 3.74 -22.69
C HIS A 15 -33.65 2.21 -22.67
N PHE A 16 -34.13 1.56 -21.61
CA PHE A 16 -34.15 0.09 -21.57
C PHE A 16 -35.31 -0.47 -22.39
N VAL A 17 -35.01 -1.54 -23.13
CA VAL A 17 -36.01 -2.25 -23.94
C VAL A 17 -37.00 -2.95 -23.01
N PRO A 18 -38.32 -2.87 -23.27
CA PRO A 18 -39.31 -3.65 -22.53
C PRO A 18 -38.92 -5.15 -22.49
N GLY A 19 -38.83 -5.73 -21.29
CA GLY A 19 -38.34 -7.09 -21.08
C GLY A 19 -36.90 -7.20 -20.57
N TYR A 20 -36.18 -6.08 -20.44
CA TYR A 20 -34.91 -6.05 -19.72
C TYR A 20 -35.10 -6.47 -18.25
N THR A 21 -34.45 -7.56 -17.85
CA THR A 21 -34.54 -8.14 -16.49
C THR A 21 -33.40 -7.70 -15.58
N GLY A 22 -32.49 -6.87 -16.06
CA GLY A 22 -31.35 -6.37 -15.28
C GLY A 22 -31.74 -5.27 -14.30
N TYR A 23 -30.76 -4.87 -13.48
CA TYR A 23 -30.96 -3.83 -12.48
C TYR A 23 -31.14 -2.44 -13.14
N CYS A 24 -32.15 -1.69 -12.71
CA CYS A 24 -32.38 -0.29 -13.07
C CYS A 24 -32.52 0.54 -11.79
N PRO A 25 -31.58 1.44 -11.48
CA PRO A 25 -31.56 2.18 -10.22
C PRO A 25 -32.81 3.07 -10.10
N GLN A 26 -33.40 3.09 -8.91
CA GLN A 26 -34.60 3.88 -8.56
C GLN A 26 -35.88 3.56 -9.36
N TYR A 27 -35.90 2.52 -10.20
CA TYR A 27 -37.08 2.13 -10.97
C TYR A 27 -38.31 1.87 -10.08
N MET A 28 -38.13 1.16 -8.96
CA MET A 28 -39.22 0.80 -8.04
C MET A 28 -39.87 2.01 -7.33
N TYR A 29 -39.18 3.14 -7.25
CA TYR A 29 -39.66 4.34 -6.55
C TYR A 29 -40.38 5.33 -7.48
N ARG A 30 -40.41 5.08 -8.79
CA ARG A 30 -41.09 5.92 -9.78
C ARG A 30 -42.27 5.14 -10.36
N ILE A 31 -43.47 5.72 -10.28
CA ILE A 31 -44.71 5.07 -10.73
C ILE A 31 -45.38 5.99 -11.77
N GLY A 32 -46.10 5.39 -12.74
CA GLY A 32 -46.99 6.14 -13.63
C GLY A 32 -46.45 6.49 -15.02
N ASN A 33 -45.25 6.04 -15.38
CA ASN A 33 -44.72 6.17 -16.75
C ASN A 33 -44.55 4.79 -17.40
N THR A 34 -44.60 4.73 -18.73
CA THR A 34 -44.21 3.53 -19.48
C THR A 34 -42.75 3.17 -19.21
N TYR A 35 -42.43 1.88 -19.21
CA TYR A 35 -41.09 1.37 -18.89
C TYR A 35 -39.95 2.12 -19.62
N SER A 36 -40.09 2.33 -20.93
CA SER A 36 -39.09 3.01 -21.74
C SER A 36 -38.96 4.51 -21.39
N ALA A 37 -40.05 5.21 -21.10
CA ALA A 37 -40.02 6.63 -20.75
C ALA A 37 -39.45 6.86 -19.34
N LEU A 38 -39.74 5.94 -18.42
CA LEU A 38 -39.22 5.96 -17.06
C LEU A 38 -37.71 5.71 -17.06
N THR A 39 -37.27 4.67 -17.76
CA THR A 39 -35.85 4.31 -17.86
C THR A 39 -35.04 5.35 -18.63
N HIS A 40 -35.61 5.98 -19.66
CA HIS A 40 -34.99 7.14 -20.34
C HIS A 40 -34.69 8.27 -19.36
N ARG A 41 -35.69 8.66 -18.56
CA ARG A 41 -35.50 9.72 -17.56
C ARG A 41 -34.48 9.32 -16.51
N LEU A 42 -34.49 8.07 -16.05
CA LEU A 42 -33.51 7.59 -15.08
C LEU A 42 -32.10 7.69 -15.64
N LEU A 43 -31.82 7.17 -16.84
CA LEU A 43 -30.47 7.16 -17.41
C LEU A 43 -29.85 8.54 -17.63
N ILE A 44 -30.67 9.58 -17.77
CA ILE A 44 -30.21 10.97 -17.97
C ILE A 44 -30.14 11.75 -16.65
N ASP A 45 -30.79 11.25 -15.60
CA ASP A 45 -30.93 11.98 -14.34
C ASP A 45 -29.60 12.04 -13.58
N PRO A 46 -29.00 13.23 -13.37
CA PRO A 46 -27.72 13.37 -12.68
C PRO A 46 -27.83 13.05 -11.17
N THR A 47 -29.03 13.03 -10.62
CA THR A 47 -29.27 12.69 -9.21
C THR A 47 -29.19 11.18 -8.95
N VAL A 48 -29.35 10.38 -10.00
CA VAL A 48 -29.29 8.92 -9.93
C VAL A 48 -27.85 8.50 -10.16
N ALA A 49 -27.31 7.67 -9.27
CA ALA A 49 -25.96 7.15 -9.41
C ALA A 49 -25.91 6.14 -10.57
N HIS A 50 -25.22 6.52 -11.65
CA HIS A 50 -24.88 5.65 -12.78
C HIS A 50 -23.36 5.49 -12.87
N SER A 51 -22.90 4.39 -13.46
CA SER A 51 -21.50 4.25 -13.81
C SER A 51 -21.14 5.20 -14.95
N GLU A 52 -19.98 5.85 -14.88
CA GLU A 52 -19.46 6.74 -15.94
C GLU A 52 -19.17 5.98 -17.24
N LYS A 53 -18.92 4.67 -17.13
CA LYS A 53 -18.65 3.77 -18.26
C LYS A 53 -19.73 2.69 -18.36
N LEU A 54 -20.14 2.38 -19.59
CA LEU A 54 -21.03 1.26 -19.88
C LEU A 54 -20.33 -0.06 -19.49
N ILE A 55 -21.11 -1.01 -18.96
CA ILE A 55 -20.59 -2.34 -18.58
C ILE A 55 -20.17 -3.13 -19.83
N LEU A 56 -20.81 -2.87 -20.98
CA LEU A 56 -20.31 -3.33 -22.26
C LEU A 56 -19.18 -2.41 -22.71
N SER A 57 -18.03 -3.00 -23.02
CA SER A 57 -16.96 -2.32 -23.72
C SER A 57 -17.45 -1.77 -25.05
N ASP A 58 -17.07 -0.53 -25.36
CA ASP A 58 -17.35 0.04 -26.66
C ASP A 58 -16.64 -0.83 -27.72
N ARG A 59 -17.41 -1.39 -28.65
CA ARG A 59 -16.86 -2.29 -29.70
C ARG A 59 -16.25 -1.52 -30.85
N THR A 60 -16.10 -0.20 -30.73
CA THR A 60 -15.27 0.60 -31.61
C THR A 60 -13.84 0.08 -31.47
N ASN A 61 -13.24 -0.36 -32.58
CA ASN A 61 -11.88 -0.93 -32.62
C ASN A 61 -10.78 0.04 -32.13
N ASP A 62 -11.15 1.27 -31.79
CA ASP A 62 -10.24 2.35 -31.45
C ASP A 62 -9.81 2.33 -29.97
N GLU A 63 -10.59 1.73 -29.06
CA GLU A 63 -10.25 1.73 -27.61
C GLU A 63 -9.39 0.51 -27.20
N TYR A 64 -9.26 -0.51 -28.07
CA TYR A 64 -8.51 -1.74 -27.80
C TYR A 64 -7.51 -2.12 -28.91
N SER A 65 -7.06 -1.17 -29.74
CA SER A 65 -5.77 -1.37 -30.38
C SER A 65 -4.70 -1.29 -29.30
N ILE A 66 -4.36 -2.44 -28.71
CA ILE A 66 -3.09 -2.59 -28.00
C ILE A 66 -2.04 -2.35 -29.07
N GLU A 67 -1.61 -1.10 -29.24
CA GLU A 67 -0.43 -0.78 -30.01
C GLU A 67 0.71 -1.51 -29.31
N ARG A 68 1.03 -2.68 -29.84
CA ARG A 68 2.25 -3.37 -29.48
C ARG A 68 3.34 -2.41 -29.90
N GLN A 69 4.00 -1.78 -28.92
CA GLN A 69 5.26 -1.12 -29.22
C GLN A 69 6.10 -2.14 -29.98
N PRO A 70 6.52 -1.84 -31.22
CA PRO A 70 7.25 -2.80 -32.02
C PRO A 70 8.43 -3.26 -31.18
N VAL A 71 8.40 -4.52 -30.76
CA VAL A 71 9.54 -5.13 -30.11
C VAL A 71 10.59 -5.15 -31.21
N ALA A 72 11.63 -4.33 -31.07
CA ALA A 72 12.78 -4.36 -31.95
C ALA A 72 13.26 -5.82 -31.95
N THR A 73 12.88 -6.55 -32.98
CA THR A 73 13.04 -8.01 -33.03
C THR A 73 14.52 -8.34 -33.26
N GLN A 74 15.32 -7.32 -33.55
CA GLN A 74 16.76 -7.33 -33.57
C GLN A 74 17.18 -5.98 -33.00
N LEU A 75 18.03 -5.99 -31.98
CA LEU A 75 18.79 -4.80 -31.64
C LEU A 75 19.56 -4.43 -32.90
N ASP A 76 19.51 -3.15 -33.30
CA ASP A 76 20.29 -2.66 -34.43
C ASP A 76 21.73 -3.19 -34.29
N ASP A 77 22.13 -4.05 -35.23
CA ASP A 77 23.48 -4.62 -35.30
C ASP A 77 24.54 -3.50 -35.45
N ASP A 78 24.12 -2.27 -35.72
CA ASP A 78 24.96 -1.09 -35.88
C ASP A 78 25.40 -0.42 -34.57
N ASP A 79 24.88 -0.84 -33.40
CA ASP A 79 25.32 -0.31 -32.09
C ASP A 79 26.62 -0.99 -31.58
N ARG A 80 27.43 -1.54 -32.50
CA ARG A 80 28.75 -2.20 -32.27
C ARG A 80 29.84 -1.30 -31.66
N ARG A 81 29.52 -0.05 -31.30
CA ARG A 81 30.47 0.94 -30.74
C ARG A 81 30.28 1.20 -29.25
N ARG A 82 29.64 0.31 -28.50
CA ARG A 82 29.63 0.40 -27.04
C ARG A 82 30.68 -0.58 -26.52
N GLU A 83 31.83 -0.06 -26.10
CA GLU A 83 32.92 -0.75 -25.35
C GLU A 83 32.47 -1.36 -24.00
N ASP A 84 31.16 -1.45 -23.82
CA ASP A 84 30.41 -1.65 -22.61
C ASP A 84 29.59 -2.96 -22.71
N ASP A 85 29.64 -3.66 -23.86
CA ASP A 85 28.89 -4.87 -24.20
C ASP A 85 29.47 -6.17 -23.61
N ASP A 86 30.66 -6.15 -23.01
CA ASP A 86 31.33 -7.32 -22.40
C ASP A 86 30.57 -7.91 -21.19
N GLN A 87 29.53 -7.25 -20.71
CA GLN A 87 28.73 -7.68 -19.56
C GLN A 87 27.33 -8.18 -19.91
N ARG A 88 26.96 -8.18 -21.20
CA ARG A 88 25.68 -8.77 -21.61
C ARG A 88 25.81 -10.28 -21.61
N ASP A 89 24.89 -10.94 -20.91
CA ASP A 89 24.79 -12.39 -20.97
C ASP A 89 24.39 -12.80 -22.39
N THR A 90 25.29 -13.48 -23.09
CA THR A 90 25.16 -13.80 -24.53
C THR A 90 23.91 -14.63 -24.84
N ILE A 91 23.39 -15.31 -23.81
CA ILE A 91 22.18 -16.12 -23.80
C ILE A 91 20.94 -15.31 -24.21
N TYR A 92 20.84 -14.03 -23.80
CA TYR A 92 19.65 -13.20 -24.04
C TYR A 92 19.76 -12.29 -25.27
N ARG A 93 20.84 -12.44 -26.06
CA ARG A 93 21.01 -11.66 -27.31
C ARG A 93 19.93 -12.00 -28.33
N PHE A 94 19.50 -13.26 -28.36
CA PHE A 94 18.42 -13.73 -29.22
C PHE A 94 17.30 -14.30 -28.36
N THR A 95 16.08 -14.27 -28.90
CA THR A 95 14.95 -14.88 -28.19
C THR A 95 15.16 -16.40 -28.16
N PRO A 96 15.14 -17.04 -26.97
CA PRO A 96 15.31 -18.48 -26.87
C PRO A 96 14.16 -19.21 -27.57
N MET A 97 14.42 -20.43 -28.05
CA MET A 97 13.43 -21.26 -28.70
C MET A 97 12.40 -21.81 -27.68
N PRO A 98 11.15 -22.05 -28.09
CA PRO A 98 10.21 -22.80 -27.27
C PRO A 98 10.82 -24.13 -26.81
N GLY A 99 10.77 -24.40 -25.50
CA GLY A 99 11.45 -25.57 -24.89
C GLY A 99 12.75 -25.22 -24.16
N TYR A 100 13.19 -23.96 -24.18
CA TYR A 100 14.27 -23.50 -23.30
C TYR A 100 13.85 -23.58 -21.83
N GLU A 101 14.55 -24.39 -21.05
CA GLU A 101 14.29 -24.63 -19.62
C GLU A 101 14.95 -23.61 -18.69
N GLY A 102 15.81 -22.75 -19.23
CA GLY A 102 16.50 -21.72 -18.45
C GLY A 102 15.57 -20.59 -18.02
N TYR A 103 16.07 -19.75 -17.10
CA TYR A 103 15.34 -18.60 -16.60
C TYR A 103 15.19 -17.51 -17.67
N ILE A 104 13.98 -16.94 -17.82
CA ILE A 104 13.71 -15.84 -18.73
C ILE A 104 13.22 -14.64 -17.91
N PRO A 105 13.99 -13.54 -17.85
CA PRO A 105 13.62 -12.36 -17.07
C PRO A 105 12.25 -11.79 -17.46
N ARG A 106 11.53 -11.21 -16.49
CA ARG A 106 10.26 -10.48 -16.70
C ARG A 106 9.15 -11.28 -17.41
N THR A 107 9.16 -12.61 -17.28
CA THR A 107 8.10 -13.49 -17.84
C THR A 107 7.13 -14.04 -16.79
N LYS A 108 7.49 -14.02 -15.49
CA LYS A 108 6.68 -14.62 -14.41
C LYS A 108 5.27 -14.08 -14.29
N ASP A 109 5.03 -12.83 -14.68
CA ASP A 109 3.71 -12.19 -14.55
C ASP A 109 2.96 -12.15 -15.90
N LYS A 110 3.54 -12.73 -16.96
CA LYS A 110 3.02 -12.67 -18.34
C LYS A 110 2.45 -14.04 -18.74
N PHE A 111 1.13 -14.18 -18.67
CA PHE A 111 0.42 -15.42 -19.01
C PHE A 111 -0.52 -15.25 -20.22
N GLY A 112 -0.94 -16.36 -20.82
CA GLY A 112 -1.95 -16.38 -21.89
C GLY A 112 -1.46 -16.00 -23.30
N LYS A 113 -0.17 -15.65 -23.46
CA LYS A 113 0.46 -15.36 -24.76
C LYS A 113 1.31 -16.55 -25.25
N ARG A 114 1.58 -16.60 -26.56
CA ARG A 114 2.54 -17.55 -27.14
C ARG A 114 3.92 -17.34 -26.52
N TYR A 115 4.64 -18.44 -26.25
CA TYR A 115 5.98 -18.41 -25.66
C TYR A 115 6.88 -17.34 -26.29
N ALA A 116 7.06 -17.37 -27.62
CA ALA A 116 7.93 -16.43 -28.33
C ALA A 116 7.58 -14.96 -28.08
N VAL A 117 6.30 -14.64 -27.93
CA VAL A 117 5.84 -13.27 -27.67
C VAL A 117 6.17 -12.90 -26.23
N THR A 118 5.83 -13.76 -25.28
CA THR A 118 6.12 -13.55 -23.85
C THR A 118 7.61 -13.35 -23.59
N THR A 119 8.46 -14.16 -24.24
CA THR A 119 9.91 -14.09 -24.09
C THR A 119 10.46 -12.82 -24.72
N THR A 120 10.05 -12.45 -25.94
CA THR A 120 10.49 -11.19 -26.57
C THR A 120 10.10 -9.97 -25.74
N GLU A 121 8.88 -9.97 -25.18
CA GLU A 121 8.41 -8.86 -24.35
C GLU A 121 9.18 -8.81 -23.02
N GLY A 122 9.40 -9.95 -22.37
CA GLY A 122 10.19 -10.06 -21.14
C GLY A 122 11.63 -9.59 -21.30
N LEU A 123 12.31 -10.06 -22.35
CA LEU A 123 13.69 -9.66 -22.66
C LEU A 123 13.79 -8.16 -22.99
N SER A 124 12.86 -7.62 -23.79
CA SER A 124 12.86 -6.20 -24.12
C SER A 124 12.66 -5.30 -22.90
N GLU A 125 11.85 -5.74 -21.93
CA GLU A 125 11.61 -5.01 -20.69
C GLU A 125 12.83 -5.06 -19.78
N PHE A 126 13.41 -6.25 -19.63
CA PHE A 126 14.65 -6.45 -18.89
C PHE A 126 15.80 -5.59 -19.42
N GLU A 127 15.95 -5.49 -20.75
CA GLU A 127 16.99 -4.67 -21.35
C GLU A 127 16.79 -3.18 -21.06
N ARG A 128 15.55 -2.67 -21.18
CA ARG A 128 15.24 -1.27 -20.82
C ARG A 128 15.58 -0.98 -19.37
N ASP A 129 15.29 -1.91 -18.46
CA ASP A 129 15.64 -1.78 -17.05
C ASP A 129 17.16 -1.73 -16.86
N CYS A 130 17.90 -2.66 -17.47
CA CYS A 130 19.37 -2.66 -17.42
C CYS A 130 19.96 -1.36 -17.97
N GLN A 131 19.46 -0.85 -19.10
CA GLN A 131 19.91 0.41 -19.70
C GLN A 131 19.63 1.59 -18.77
N ARG A 132 18.44 1.66 -18.15
CA ARG A 132 18.09 2.69 -17.16
C ARG A 132 19.03 2.65 -15.95
N THR A 133 19.23 1.47 -15.37
CA THR A 133 20.13 1.28 -14.22
C THR A 133 21.57 1.66 -14.58
N ARG A 134 22.06 1.27 -15.76
CA ARG A 134 23.40 1.66 -16.24
C ARG A 134 23.54 3.16 -16.42
N ALA A 135 22.57 3.81 -17.05
CA ALA A 135 22.55 5.27 -17.23
C ALA A 135 22.54 6.00 -15.88
N GLN A 136 21.79 5.50 -14.90
CA GLN A 136 21.79 6.03 -13.53
C GLN A 136 23.14 5.84 -12.84
N LEU A 137 23.74 4.65 -12.93
CA LEU A 137 25.07 4.37 -12.37
C LEU A 137 26.15 5.26 -13.02
N LYS A 138 26.10 5.46 -14.34
CA LYS A 138 27.02 6.37 -15.05
C LYS A 138 26.86 7.81 -14.56
N ARG A 139 25.62 8.27 -14.38
CA ARG A 139 25.33 9.59 -13.77
C ARG A 139 25.88 9.70 -12.34
N LEU A 140 25.74 8.66 -11.52
CA LEU A 140 26.27 8.63 -10.16
C LEU A 140 27.81 8.64 -10.16
N ARG A 141 28.45 7.81 -10.99
CA ARG A 141 29.92 7.78 -11.14
C ARG A 141 30.46 9.13 -11.61
N HIS A 142 29.84 9.74 -12.61
CA HIS A 142 30.21 11.07 -13.07
C HIS A 142 30.08 12.13 -11.96
N ARG A 143 28.98 12.08 -11.18
CA ARG A 143 28.78 12.97 -10.03
C ARG A 143 29.84 12.78 -8.94
N VAL A 144 30.20 11.54 -8.63
CA VAL A 144 31.21 11.21 -7.61
C VAL A 144 32.64 11.58 -8.07
N ALA A 145 32.93 11.44 -9.37
CA ALA A 145 34.24 11.74 -9.94
C ALA A 145 34.54 13.24 -10.09
N GLN A 146 33.52 14.11 -10.06
CA GLN A 146 33.73 15.55 -10.15
C GLN A 146 34.36 16.10 -8.86
N PRO A 147 35.39 16.95 -8.95
CA PRO A 147 36.07 17.50 -7.78
C PRO A 147 35.12 18.38 -6.97
N ILE A 148 35.22 18.25 -5.64
CA ILE A 148 34.33 18.83 -4.63
C ILE A 148 34.11 20.35 -4.81
N SER A 149 35.09 21.07 -5.36
CA SER A 149 35.06 22.52 -5.56
C SER A 149 34.19 23.00 -6.74
N THR A 150 33.87 22.13 -7.69
CA THR A 150 33.21 22.55 -8.95
C THR A 150 31.68 22.50 -8.93
N ILE A 151 31.08 21.77 -7.98
CA ILE A 151 29.64 21.48 -7.99
C ILE A 151 28.85 22.23 -6.90
N SER A 152 29.45 22.61 -5.77
CA SER A 152 28.72 23.27 -4.67
C SER A 152 29.68 23.71 -3.55
N LYS A 153 29.32 24.80 -2.85
CA LYS A 153 30.03 25.32 -1.66
C LYS A 153 29.77 24.52 -0.37
N GLY A 154 28.90 23.50 -0.39
CA GLY A 154 28.47 22.74 0.79
C GLY A 154 29.41 21.60 1.21
N SER A 155 29.39 21.26 2.50
CA SER A 155 30.21 20.19 3.10
C SER A 155 29.76 18.79 2.65
N LEU A 156 30.66 17.79 2.69
CA LEU A 156 30.37 16.39 2.30
C LEU A 156 29.13 15.82 3.05
N GLY A 157 28.93 16.21 4.31
CA GLY A 157 27.80 15.80 5.14
C GLY A 157 26.45 16.32 4.66
N GLU A 158 26.38 17.57 4.19
CA GLU A 158 25.15 18.16 3.61
C GLU A 158 24.73 17.46 2.32
N ARG A 159 25.66 16.82 1.61
CA ARG A 159 25.40 16.11 0.34
C ARG A 159 25.02 14.64 0.53
N MET A 160 25.45 14.01 1.63
CA MET A 160 25.03 12.64 1.98
C MET A 160 23.59 12.63 2.52
N LEU A 161 23.12 13.75 3.04
CA LEU A 161 21.70 13.98 3.30
C LEU A 161 20.99 14.20 1.97
N ARG A 162 20.55 13.11 1.34
CA ARG A 162 19.44 13.17 0.38
C ARG A 162 18.23 13.66 1.17
N LEU A 163 18.01 14.98 1.21
CA LEU A 163 16.65 15.47 1.37
C LEU A 163 15.88 14.84 0.21
N ASN A 164 14.88 14.03 0.54
CA ASN A 164 13.99 13.53 -0.47
C ASN A 164 13.35 14.75 -1.15
N ASP A 165 13.52 14.89 -2.47
CA ASP A 165 12.83 15.92 -3.27
C ASP A 165 11.30 15.66 -3.36
N TYR A 166 10.76 14.77 -2.52
CA TYR A 166 9.32 14.70 -2.33
C TYR A 166 8.92 15.96 -1.59
N GLU A 167 8.47 16.97 -2.34
CA GLU A 167 7.65 18.04 -1.81
C GLU A 167 6.43 17.37 -1.18
N ILE A 168 6.46 17.25 0.14
CA ILE A 168 5.26 16.94 0.91
C ILE A 168 4.60 18.32 1.10
N PRO A 169 3.36 18.50 0.62
CA PRO A 169 2.40 17.44 0.31
C PRO A 169 2.40 16.98 -1.17
N LEU A 170 2.02 15.72 -1.36
CA LEU A 170 1.87 14.99 -2.62
C LEU A 170 1.42 15.87 -3.80
N ARG A 171 2.16 15.80 -4.91
CA ARG A 171 1.80 16.44 -6.18
C ARG A 171 0.44 15.93 -6.66
N LEU A 172 -0.50 16.83 -6.89
CA LEU A 172 -1.85 16.53 -7.39
C LEU A 172 -1.74 15.71 -8.70
N VAL A 173 -2.24 14.48 -8.67
CA VAL A 173 -2.31 13.61 -9.86
C VAL A 173 -3.31 14.23 -10.85
N ARG A 174 -3.06 14.07 -12.16
CA ARG A 174 -3.91 14.58 -13.25
C ARG A 174 -5.40 14.28 -13.00
N PRO A 175 -6.30 15.21 -13.34
CA PRO A 175 -7.73 15.12 -13.03
C PRO A 175 -8.41 13.88 -13.62
N ASP A 176 -7.85 13.29 -14.69
CA ASP A 176 -8.41 12.12 -15.36
C ASP A 176 -8.39 10.84 -14.49
N ALA A 177 -7.57 10.80 -13.42
CA ALA A 177 -7.53 9.71 -12.45
C ALA A 177 -8.16 10.08 -11.09
N LEU A 178 -8.61 11.33 -10.91
CA LEU A 178 -9.58 11.66 -9.88
C LEU A 178 -10.93 11.18 -10.41
N SER A 179 -11.38 10.00 -9.97
CA SER A 179 -12.82 9.71 -9.91
C SER A 179 -13.48 10.98 -9.39
N VAL A 180 -14.42 11.56 -10.16
CA VAL A 180 -15.10 12.82 -9.86
C VAL A 180 -15.18 12.98 -8.35
N VAL A 181 -14.34 13.85 -7.79
CA VAL A 181 -14.43 14.17 -6.37
C VAL A 181 -15.73 14.91 -6.29
N LYS A 182 -16.82 14.18 -6.04
CA LYS A 182 -17.99 14.74 -5.40
C LYS A 182 -17.43 15.30 -4.11
N GLU A 183 -17.13 16.59 -4.13
CA GLU A 183 -16.97 17.36 -2.92
C GLU A 183 -18.31 17.28 -2.22
N VAL A 184 -18.50 16.20 -1.48
CA VAL A 184 -19.42 16.19 -0.36
C VAL A 184 -18.76 17.15 0.62
N PRO A 185 -19.37 18.30 0.91
CA PRO A 185 -18.82 19.21 1.91
C PRO A 185 -18.74 18.40 3.22
N MET A 186 -17.52 18.01 3.59
CA MET A 186 -17.25 17.24 4.81
C MET A 186 -17.55 18.06 6.07
N GLU A 187 -17.92 19.34 5.92
CA GLU A 187 -18.03 20.26 7.05
C GLU A 187 -19.40 20.28 7.75
N ASN A 188 -20.44 19.62 7.24
CA ASN A 188 -21.74 19.58 7.94
C ASN A 188 -22.51 18.26 7.74
N LEU A 189 -21.81 17.13 7.68
CA LEU A 189 -22.52 15.86 7.90
C LEU A 189 -22.88 15.82 9.39
N PRO A 190 -24.18 15.70 9.77
CA PRO A 190 -24.50 15.37 11.15
C PRO A 190 -23.68 14.13 11.50
N PRO A 191 -23.08 14.05 12.70
CA PRO A 191 -22.39 12.83 13.11
C PRO A 191 -23.36 11.68 12.84
N LEU A 192 -22.92 10.72 12.02
CA LEU A 192 -23.76 9.55 11.73
C LEU A 192 -24.30 9.07 13.07
N PRO A 193 -25.63 8.92 13.23
CA PRO A 193 -26.17 8.38 14.46
C PRO A 193 -25.40 7.08 14.70
N GLY A 194 -24.69 7.02 15.84
CA GLY A 194 -23.92 5.83 16.18
C GLY A 194 -24.86 4.66 16.00
N LEU A 195 -24.49 3.71 15.12
CA LEU A 195 -25.35 2.58 14.84
C LEU A 195 -25.74 1.99 16.20
N PRO A 196 -27.05 1.80 16.48
CA PRO A 196 -27.51 1.35 17.80
C PRO A 196 -26.97 -0.04 18.16
N TYR A 197 -26.34 -0.70 17.19
CA TYR A 197 -25.72 -2.00 17.30
C TYR A 197 -24.33 -1.93 16.65
N PHE A 198 -23.32 -2.38 17.37
CA PHE A 198 -22.02 -2.66 16.77
C PHE A 198 -22.22 -3.70 15.67
N SER A 199 -21.70 -3.44 14.47
CA SER A 199 -21.74 -4.41 13.37
C SER A 199 -21.15 -5.74 13.85
N ARG A 200 -21.67 -6.86 13.34
CA ARG A 200 -21.11 -8.21 13.57
C ARG A 200 -19.61 -8.29 13.26
N ASP A 201 -19.14 -7.40 12.39
CA ASP A 201 -17.76 -7.34 11.92
C ASP A 201 -16.90 -6.37 12.74
N THR A 202 -17.46 -5.73 13.78
CA THR A 202 -16.71 -4.85 14.68
C THR A 202 -15.75 -5.68 15.52
N PRO A 203 -14.44 -5.40 15.48
CA PRO A 203 -13.48 -6.18 16.25
C PRO A 203 -13.73 -6.00 17.76
N PRO A 204 -13.53 -7.04 18.59
CA PRO A 204 -13.74 -6.95 20.03
C PRO A 204 -12.99 -5.81 20.73
N MET A 205 -11.86 -5.40 20.14
CA MET A 205 -11.05 -4.26 20.56
C MET A 205 -11.78 -2.91 20.53
N ALA A 206 -12.71 -2.73 19.58
CA ALA A 206 -13.44 -1.49 19.35
C ALA A 206 -14.79 -1.46 20.08
N LEU A 207 -15.20 -2.58 20.71
CA LEU A 207 -16.43 -2.65 21.48
C LEU A 207 -16.28 -1.93 22.84
N PRO A 208 -17.37 -1.37 23.40
CA PRO A 208 -17.36 -0.75 24.72
C PRO A 208 -17.16 -1.80 25.82
N ASN A 209 -16.66 -1.38 26.98
CA ASN A 209 -16.32 -2.30 28.09
C ASN A 209 -17.48 -3.16 28.58
N GLU A 210 -18.71 -2.66 28.46
CA GLU A 210 -19.93 -3.35 28.91
C GLU A 210 -20.43 -4.39 27.90
N HIS A 211 -19.83 -4.47 26.70
CA HIS A 211 -20.33 -5.36 25.66
C HIS A 211 -20.01 -6.84 25.96
N PRO A 212 -21.00 -7.75 25.92
CA PRO A 212 -20.80 -9.16 26.27
C PRO A 212 -19.85 -9.90 25.31
N GLU A 213 -19.78 -9.49 24.04
CA GLU A 213 -18.85 -10.05 23.06
C GLU A 213 -17.45 -9.44 23.07
N LYS A 214 -17.11 -8.62 24.08
CA LYS A 214 -15.77 -8.06 24.22
C LYS A 214 -14.79 -9.08 24.79
N TRP A 215 -14.41 -10.06 23.96
CA TRP A 215 -13.39 -11.05 24.27
C TRP A 215 -12.82 -11.62 22.96
N LEU A 216 -11.65 -12.26 23.03
CA LEU A 216 -10.97 -12.78 21.85
C LEU A 216 -11.52 -14.16 21.48
N LYS A 217 -12.12 -14.28 20.30
CA LYS A 217 -12.60 -15.56 19.75
C LYS A 217 -11.44 -16.56 19.64
N LEU A 218 -11.74 -17.83 19.93
CA LEU A 218 -10.80 -18.94 19.75
C LEU A 218 -10.31 -18.96 18.29
N GLY A 219 -9.01 -19.15 18.09
CA GLY A 219 -8.39 -19.10 16.77
C GLY A 219 -7.93 -17.71 16.30
N TYR A 220 -8.18 -16.64 17.06
CA TYR A 220 -7.63 -15.32 16.75
C TYR A 220 -6.09 -15.31 16.82
N THR A 221 -5.46 -15.00 15.69
CA THR A 221 -4.00 -14.98 15.48
C THR A 221 -3.37 -13.59 15.53
N GLY A 222 -4.19 -12.53 15.63
CA GLY A 222 -3.70 -11.14 15.69
C GLY A 222 -3.10 -10.75 17.05
N HIS A 223 -2.69 -9.50 17.15
CA HIS A 223 -2.15 -8.94 18.40
C HIS A 223 -3.20 -8.96 19.53
N LYS A 224 -2.79 -9.43 20.72
CA LYS A 224 -3.63 -9.56 21.92
C LYS A 224 -3.11 -8.60 23.00
N PRO A 225 -3.59 -7.35 23.06
CA PRO A 225 -3.03 -6.35 23.96
C PRO A 225 -3.35 -6.68 25.42
N PHE A 226 -2.44 -6.34 26.34
CA PHE A 226 -2.59 -6.51 27.80
C PHE A 226 -2.95 -7.92 28.29
N LEU A 227 -2.85 -8.93 27.42
CA LEU A 227 -3.09 -10.33 27.78
C LEU A 227 -1.98 -10.86 28.69
N TRP A 228 -0.73 -10.46 28.43
CA TRP A 228 0.41 -10.68 29.32
C TRP A 228 0.36 -9.58 30.40
N PRO A 229 0.19 -9.85 31.70
CA PRO A 229 0.67 -10.95 32.55
C PRO A 229 -0.46 -11.83 33.14
N ARG A 230 -1.61 -11.93 32.48
CA ARG A 230 -2.77 -12.65 33.00
C ARG A 230 -2.61 -14.14 32.68
N PHE A 231 -2.83 -15.00 33.67
CA PHE A 231 -2.77 -16.46 33.53
C PHE A 231 -3.75 -17.13 34.51
N GLY A 232 -4.12 -18.39 34.26
CA GLY A 232 -4.97 -19.19 35.15
C GLY A 232 -6.49 -18.97 34.99
N GLU A 233 -6.91 -18.07 34.12
CA GLU A 233 -8.32 -17.83 33.78
C GLU A 233 -8.68 -18.43 32.41
N SER A 234 -9.97 -18.74 32.19
CA SER A 234 -10.45 -19.18 30.89
C SER A 234 -10.41 -18.05 29.84
N ASN A 235 -10.43 -18.39 28.55
CA ASN A 235 -10.20 -17.45 27.45
C ASN A 235 -11.17 -16.24 27.43
N VAL A 236 -12.43 -16.44 27.80
CA VAL A 236 -13.44 -15.37 27.81
C VAL A 236 -13.13 -14.31 28.88
N PRO A 237 -13.05 -14.63 30.18
CA PRO A 237 -12.78 -13.64 31.24
C PRO A 237 -11.40 -13.00 31.10
N ILE A 238 -10.36 -13.78 30.74
CA ILE A 238 -9.00 -13.25 30.62
C ILE A 238 -8.88 -12.23 29.48
N SER A 239 -9.47 -12.54 28.32
CA SER A 239 -9.45 -11.66 27.16
C SER A 239 -10.34 -10.45 27.38
N SER A 240 -11.50 -10.62 28.02
CA SER A 240 -12.40 -9.52 28.32
C SER A 240 -11.73 -8.48 29.22
N LYS A 241 -11.13 -8.93 30.33
CA LYS A 241 -10.36 -8.06 31.24
C LYS A 241 -9.22 -7.35 30.52
N ALA A 242 -8.44 -8.07 29.72
CA ALA A 242 -7.33 -7.50 28.96
C ALA A 242 -7.80 -6.42 27.96
N LEU A 243 -8.91 -6.65 27.26
CA LEU A 243 -9.48 -5.68 26.32
C LEU A 243 -10.08 -4.46 27.02
N CYS A 244 -10.67 -4.63 28.20
CA CYS A 244 -11.14 -3.53 29.03
C CYS A 244 -9.98 -2.66 29.52
N ASP A 245 -8.89 -3.27 30.01
CA ASP A 245 -7.67 -2.54 30.39
C ASP A 245 -7.07 -1.78 29.21
N PHE A 246 -7.03 -2.41 28.03
CA PHE A 246 -6.57 -1.77 26.80
C PHE A 246 -7.39 -0.51 26.50
N THR A 247 -8.72 -0.63 26.55
CA THR A 247 -9.65 0.47 26.23
C THR A 247 -9.54 1.60 27.24
N ASN A 248 -9.43 1.27 28.53
CA ASN A 248 -9.23 2.24 29.61
C ASN A 248 -7.90 2.98 29.45
N SER A 249 -6.81 2.26 29.18
CA SER A 249 -5.49 2.85 28.95
C SER A 249 -5.48 3.75 27.71
N TYR A 250 -6.12 3.31 26.62
CA TYR A 250 -6.26 4.08 25.39
C TYR A 250 -7.03 5.38 25.61
N ASN A 251 -8.19 5.31 26.27
CA ASN A 251 -9.01 6.48 26.58
C ASN A 251 -8.30 7.44 27.54
N HIS A 252 -7.57 6.91 28.52
CA HIS A 252 -6.76 7.73 29.43
C HIS A 252 -5.67 8.51 28.67
N ARG A 253 -4.92 7.85 27.78
CA ARG A 253 -3.91 8.54 26.94
C ARG A 253 -4.52 9.61 26.04
N ARG A 254 -5.66 9.29 25.42
CA ARG A 254 -6.39 10.24 24.57
C ARG A 254 -6.88 11.45 25.34
N SER A 255 -7.22 11.30 26.63
CA SER A 255 -7.59 12.42 27.49
C SER A 255 -6.39 13.28 27.92
N THR A 256 -5.19 12.69 28.01
CA THR A 256 -3.97 13.41 28.39
C THR A 256 -3.29 14.16 27.25
N ASP A 257 -3.66 13.91 25.98
CA ASP A 257 -3.05 14.58 24.82
C ASP A 257 -3.36 16.09 24.75
N TRP A 258 -4.30 16.59 25.57
CA TRP A 258 -4.59 18.02 25.72
C TRP A 258 -3.84 18.72 26.87
N GLU A 259 -3.12 17.97 27.71
CA GLU A 259 -2.30 18.56 28.77
C GLU A 259 -0.83 18.55 28.36
N PRO A 260 -0.09 19.67 28.53
CA PRO A 260 1.35 19.66 28.29
C PRO A 260 1.97 18.57 29.15
N ILE A 261 2.70 17.65 28.51
CA ILE A 261 3.37 16.52 29.15
C ILE A 261 4.23 17.06 30.30
N THR A 262 3.71 16.98 31.53
CA THR A 262 4.50 17.32 32.70
C THR A 262 5.51 16.21 32.90
N LEU A 263 6.77 16.60 33.11
CA LEU A 263 7.91 15.71 33.28
C LEU A 263 7.87 15.06 34.68
N ALA A 264 6.75 14.43 35.04
CA ALA A 264 6.54 13.85 36.36
C ALA A 264 5.67 12.58 36.24
N GLY A 265 6.36 11.44 36.15
CA GLY A 265 5.90 10.13 36.63
C GLY A 265 4.41 9.80 36.51
N ALA A 266 3.89 9.71 35.29
CA ALA A 266 2.62 9.03 35.07
C ALA A 266 2.78 7.55 35.44
N GLY A 267 1.98 7.08 36.40
CA GLY A 267 1.90 5.69 36.83
C GLY A 267 1.45 4.79 35.69
N THR A 268 2.40 4.34 34.88
CA THR A 268 2.18 3.21 34.00
C THR A 268 2.12 1.95 34.85
N SER A 269 1.10 1.12 34.67
CA SER A 269 1.09 -0.27 35.16
C SER A 269 2.14 -1.15 34.46
N GLN A 270 2.89 -0.58 33.51
CA GLN A 270 4.18 -1.12 33.11
C GLN A 270 5.25 -0.60 34.10
N PRO A 271 6.07 -1.46 34.71
CA PRO A 271 7.19 -1.00 35.50
C PRO A 271 8.00 -0.04 34.62
N SER A 272 8.16 1.20 35.10
CA SER A 272 8.95 2.24 34.44
C SER A 272 10.22 1.63 33.84
N ALA A 273 10.64 2.07 32.66
CA ALA A 273 11.88 1.59 32.04
C ALA A 273 13.12 1.71 32.96
N LYS A 274 13.05 2.50 34.05
CA LYS A 274 14.05 2.54 35.12
C LYS A 274 14.09 1.27 36.00
N VAL A 275 12.97 0.56 36.15
CA VAL A 275 12.86 -0.66 36.96
C VAL A 275 13.41 -1.88 36.22
N ASN A 276 13.38 -1.88 34.89
CA ASN A 276 13.88 -2.98 34.05
C ASN A 276 15.17 -2.58 33.31
N GLU A 277 16.26 -2.29 34.06
CA GLU A 277 17.57 -2.02 33.44
C GLU A 277 18.16 -3.32 32.87
N ILE A 278 18.09 -3.48 31.54
CA ILE A 278 18.56 -4.69 30.84
C ILE A 278 20.08 -4.86 30.95
N TYR A 279 20.85 -3.77 30.79
CA TYR A 279 22.31 -3.80 30.87
C TYR A 279 22.79 -3.35 32.25
N HIS A 280 22.91 -4.30 33.18
CA HIS A 280 23.44 -4.02 34.51
C HIS A 280 24.94 -3.66 34.48
N LYS A 281 25.37 -2.81 35.41
CA LYS A 281 26.78 -2.40 35.56
C LYS A 281 27.68 -3.52 36.07
N THR A 282 27.15 -4.38 36.93
CA THR A 282 27.90 -5.41 37.66
C THR A 282 27.63 -6.82 37.13
N ILE A 283 26.46 -7.05 36.54
CA ILE A 283 25.97 -8.37 36.11
C ILE A 283 25.94 -8.41 34.57
N GLY A 284 26.47 -9.50 34.01
CA GLY A 284 26.44 -9.76 32.58
C GLY A 284 25.14 -10.41 32.13
N LEU A 285 24.83 -10.30 30.83
CA LEU A 285 23.69 -10.98 30.24
C LEU A 285 23.95 -12.48 30.13
N LEU A 286 22.87 -13.26 30.18
CA LEU A 286 22.90 -14.70 29.95
C LEU A 286 23.31 -15.00 28.51
N PRO A 287 24.13 -16.04 28.25
CA PRO A 287 24.62 -16.40 26.91
C PRO A 287 23.53 -16.58 25.82
N ASN A 288 22.30 -16.92 26.21
CA ASN A 288 21.17 -17.09 25.30
C ASN A 288 20.31 -15.83 25.12
N TYR A 289 20.79 -14.67 25.59
CA TYR A 289 20.10 -13.41 25.37
C TYR A 289 20.11 -13.06 23.89
N GLN A 290 18.93 -13.04 23.27
CA GLN A 290 18.75 -12.78 21.84
C GLN A 290 18.55 -11.30 21.50
N GLY A 291 18.50 -10.42 22.50
CA GLY A 291 18.37 -8.99 22.28
C GLY A 291 19.67 -8.34 21.81
N HIS A 292 19.59 -7.08 21.43
CA HIS A 292 20.76 -6.29 21.06
C HIS A 292 21.72 -6.09 22.26
N VAL A 293 23.03 -6.01 22.02
CA VAL A 293 24.03 -5.62 23.02
C VAL A 293 24.91 -4.52 22.42
N PRO A 294 24.82 -3.26 22.90
CA PRO A 294 25.56 -2.14 22.32
C PRO A 294 27.07 -2.38 22.31
N GLY A 295 27.70 -2.15 21.16
CA GLY A 295 29.15 -2.27 20.98
C GLY A 295 29.71 -3.70 21.03
N ALA A 296 28.88 -4.75 21.19
CA ALA A 296 29.35 -6.13 21.22
C ALA A 296 30.00 -6.58 19.89
N MET A 297 29.47 -6.10 18.75
CA MET A 297 30.01 -6.42 17.42
C MET A 297 31.46 -5.94 17.22
N PHE A 298 31.90 -4.93 17.99
CA PHE A 298 33.24 -4.35 17.87
C PHE A 298 34.20 -4.83 18.96
N ARG A 299 33.76 -5.69 19.86
CA ARG A 299 34.55 -6.18 21.01
C ARG A 299 34.75 -7.68 20.89
N PHE A 300 36.00 -8.11 20.96
CA PHE A 300 36.39 -9.51 20.84
C PHE A 300 37.34 -9.92 21.97
N GLY A 301 37.45 -11.22 22.23
CA GLY A 301 38.38 -11.77 23.23
C GLY A 301 37.87 -11.86 24.67
N LYS A 302 36.57 -11.61 24.92
CA LYS A 302 35.93 -11.81 26.24
C LYS A 302 34.77 -12.79 26.13
N THR A 303 34.42 -13.43 27.25
CA THR A 303 33.20 -14.23 27.35
C THR A 303 31.96 -13.33 27.25
N PHE A 304 30.86 -13.85 26.68
CA PHE A 304 29.64 -13.07 26.45
C PHE A 304 29.12 -12.35 27.70
N GLY A 305 29.15 -13.01 28.85
CA GLY A 305 28.75 -12.41 30.13
C GLY A 305 29.66 -11.25 30.56
N ASN A 306 30.97 -11.31 30.29
CA ASN A 306 31.88 -10.21 30.60
C ASN A 306 31.82 -9.07 29.58
N ASP A 307 31.47 -9.35 28.31
CA ASP A 307 31.33 -8.31 27.30
C ASP A 307 30.00 -7.53 27.40
N SER A 308 28.95 -8.18 27.87
CA SER A 308 27.62 -7.58 28.06
C SER A 308 27.48 -6.72 29.33
N LYS A 309 28.41 -6.83 30.28
CA LYS A 309 28.46 -5.96 31.48
C LYS A 309 28.62 -4.50 31.08
N ASP A 310 27.78 -3.63 31.64
CA ASP A 310 27.81 -2.18 31.41
C ASP A 310 27.83 -1.79 29.91
N ALA A 311 27.12 -2.55 29.06
CA ALA A 311 27.12 -2.33 27.60
C ALA A 311 26.66 -0.92 27.20
N LYS A 312 25.85 -0.25 28.05
CA LYS A 312 25.38 1.13 27.84
C LYS A 312 26.52 2.15 27.78
N LYS A 313 27.70 1.85 28.33
CA LYS A 313 28.90 2.70 28.23
C LYS A 313 29.31 2.97 26.78
N ALA A 314 29.06 2.02 25.87
CA ALA A 314 29.35 2.19 24.45
C ALA A 314 28.50 3.30 23.81
N LEU A 315 27.26 3.51 24.27
CA LEU A 315 26.35 4.53 23.74
C LEU A 315 26.71 5.95 24.17
N LYS A 316 27.51 6.12 25.23
CA LYS A 316 27.90 7.45 25.75
C LYS A 316 29.16 8.01 25.09
N ARG A 317 29.82 7.25 24.22
CA ARG A 317 31.09 7.61 23.57
C ARG A 317 30.93 7.96 22.08
N CYS A 318 29.70 8.08 21.60
CA CYS A 318 29.32 8.63 20.30
C CYS A 318 28.81 10.05 20.51
#